data_AF-A0A8T5UT36-F1
#
_entry.id   AF-A0A8T5UT36-F1
#
_cell.length_a   1.000
_cell.length_b   1.000
_cell.length_c   1.000
_cell.angle_alpha   90.00
_cell.angle_beta   90.00
_cell.angle_gamma   90.00
#
_symmetry.space_group_name_H-M   'P 1'
#
loop_
_entity.id
_entity.type
_entity.pdbx_description
1 polymer ?
#
loop_
_entity_poly.entity_id
_entity_poly.type
_entity_poly.pdbx_seq_one_letter_code
_entity_poly.pdbx_strand_id
1 'polypeptide(L)'
;IQVLLILNFVSNRIENRLKIGIVITHSMNLLFAIVIGFSISVMESDFKNNFGLVMIPLLVILSLVITDKYHNNLKDNNDIQEEIPVEKSTRPVIEFEDKKYIFSFNSLILLGVGTPILALVIYFFFDVEAQFWLHEVVVKQTVYFLNLFFDMDVSTSYIQSAKYHWSFNFNDNINGDPLGSIYFETFCTGIQAICVFAGIIICTPHSKDKSTNKDIIWRKTKALIVSSIIFYVVNVIRMLIQIELYYLGYPWDSIHVSISAASSFIAAIIILLLHKWIPEFIISIIYTGTLISNKIKLLRKPKEE
;
A
#
# COMPACT_ATOMS: atom_id res chain seq x y z
N ILE A 1 -51.41 -11.87 6.31
CA ILE A 1 -50.61 -11.61 7.53
C ILE A 1 -49.34 -12.46 7.58
N GLN A 2 -49.41 -13.79 7.40
CA GLN A 2 -48.21 -14.67 7.41
C GLN A 2 -47.16 -14.36 6.32
N VAL A 3 -47.58 -14.07 5.08
CA VAL A 3 -46.65 -13.72 3.98
C VAL A 3 -45.93 -12.39 4.24
N LEU A 4 -46.60 -11.42 4.87
CA LEU A 4 -46.04 -10.12 5.21
C LEU A 4 -44.99 -10.23 6.34
N LEU A 5 -45.21 -11.14 7.30
CA LEU A 5 -44.26 -11.44 8.36
C LEU A 5 -43.01 -12.15 7.83
N ILE A 6 -43.17 -13.06 6.87
CA ILE A 6 -42.05 -13.75 6.23
C ILE A 6 -41.21 -12.76 5.40
N LEU A 7 -41.85 -11.87 4.63
CA LEU A 7 -41.14 -10.83 3.88
C LEU A 7 -40.42 -9.84 4.80
N ASN A 8 -41.04 -9.40 5.90
CA ASN A 8 -40.36 -8.54 6.88
C ASN A 8 -39.21 -9.26 7.59
N PHE A 9 -39.35 -10.56 7.86
CA PHE A 9 -38.29 -11.35 8.49
C PHE A 9 -37.12 -11.59 7.53
N VAL A 10 -37.38 -11.86 6.25
CA VAL A 10 -36.36 -12.03 5.21
C VAL A 10 -35.65 -10.70 4.92
N SER A 11 -36.39 -9.60 4.81
CA SER A 11 -35.85 -8.25 4.62
C SER A 11 -34.94 -7.83 5.78
N ASN A 12 -35.39 -7.96 7.04
CA ASN A 12 -34.58 -7.66 8.22
C ASN A 12 -33.33 -8.56 8.32
N ARG A 13 -33.41 -9.80 7.83
CA ARG A 13 -32.30 -10.76 7.83
C ARG A 13 -31.26 -10.47 6.75
N ILE A 14 -31.67 -9.92 5.61
CA ILE A 14 -30.77 -9.43 4.55
C ILE A 14 -30.10 -8.14 4.98
N GLU A 15 -30.85 -7.20 5.56
CA GLU A 15 -30.32 -5.93 6.08
C GLU A 15 -29.28 -6.16 7.18
N ASN A 16 -29.53 -7.11 8.09
CA ASN A 16 -28.55 -7.51 9.12
C ASN A 16 -27.32 -8.23 8.54
N ARG A 17 -27.44 -8.98 7.43
CA ARG A 17 -26.30 -9.62 6.76
C ARG A 17 -25.36 -8.59 6.14
N LEU A 18 -25.94 -7.57 5.51
CA LEU A 18 -25.22 -6.47 4.88
C LEU A 18 -24.53 -5.58 5.94
N LYS A 19 -25.24 -5.24 7.02
CA LYS A 19 -24.67 -4.53 8.18
C LYS A 19 -23.47 -5.24 8.79
N ILE A 20 -23.55 -6.57 8.97
CA ILE A 20 -22.44 -7.33 9.57
C ILE A 20 -21.24 -7.46 8.63
N GLY A 21 -21.47 -7.66 7.32
CA GLY A 21 -20.39 -7.66 6.33
C GLY A 21 -19.66 -6.32 6.30
N ILE A 22 -20.42 -5.22 6.30
CA ILE A 22 -19.90 -3.86 6.40
C ILE A 22 -19.07 -3.68 7.67
N VAL A 23 -19.59 -4.09 8.84
CA VAL A 23 -18.87 -3.98 10.12
C VAL A 23 -17.55 -4.74 10.09
N ILE A 24 -17.50 -5.93 9.49
CA ILE A 24 -16.27 -6.73 9.39
C ILE A 24 -15.26 -6.09 8.44
N THR A 25 -15.68 -5.69 7.24
CA THR A 25 -14.80 -5.03 6.27
C THR A 25 -14.29 -3.69 6.81
N HIS A 26 -15.15 -2.93 7.49
CA HIS A 26 -14.79 -1.70 8.18
C HIS A 26 -13.80 -1.98 9.32
N SER A 27 -13.99 -3.05 10.09
CA SER A 27 -13.06 -3.45 11.17
C SER A 27 -11.70 -3.90 10.63
N MET A 28 -11.65 -4.61 9.50
CA MET A 28 -10.39 -5.01 8.87
C MET A 28 -9.66 -3.83 8.23
N ASN A 29 -10.37 -2.91 7.59
CA ASN A 29 -9.79 -1.68 7.07
C ASN A 29 -9.29 -0.76 8.20
N LEU A 30 -10.03 -0.70 9.32
CA LEU A 30 -9.60 0.03 10.52
C LEU A 30 -8.35 -0.60 11.14
N LEU A 31 -8.30 -1.94 11.24
CA LEU A 31 -7.13 -2.66 11.71
C LEU A 31 -5.92 -2.41 10.80
N PHE A 32 -6.11 -2.47 9.48
CA PHE A 32 -5.08 -2.21 8.49
C PHE A 32 -4.59 -0.75 8.55
N ALA A 33 -5.51 0.20 8.72
CA ALA A 33 -5.21 1.60 8.92
C ALA A 33 -4.43 1.87 10.22
N ILE A 34 -4.81 1.22 11.32
CA ILE A 34 -4.09 1.29 12.60
C ILE A 34 -2.69 0.71 12.45
N VAL A 35 -2.54 -0.45 11.79
CA VAL A 35 -1.23 -1.07 11.57
C VAL A 35 -0.35 -0.19 10.69
N ILE A 36 -0.84 0.35 9.58
CA ILE A 36 -0.06 1.25 8.73
C ILE A 36 0.27 2.56 9.45
N GLY A 37 -0.71 3.21 10.07
CA GLY A 37 -0.49 4.47 10.78
C GLY A 37 0.46 4.31 11.97
N PHE A 38 0.38 3.19 12.69
CA PHE A 38 1.27 2.88 13.81
C PHE A 38 2.66 2.48 13.32
N SER A 39 2.77 1.63 12.30
CA SER A 39 4.06 1.24 11.72
C SER A 39 4.80 2.42 11.12
N ILE A 40 4.11 3.34 10.42
CA ILE A 40 4.72 4.57 9.91
C ILE A 40 5.16 5.48 11.09
N SER A 41 4.31 5.69 12.10
CA SER A 41 4.67 6.52 13.26
C SER A 41 5.84 5.95 14.07
N VAL A 42 5.98 4.62 14.14
CA VAL A 42 7.11 3.92 14.78
C VAL A 42 8.37 4.00 13.91
N MET A 43 8.23 3.98 12.60
CA MET A 43 9.35 4.13 11.67
C MET A 43 9.87 5.57 11.58
N GLU A 44 9.05 6.58 11.88
CA GLU A 44 9.33 7.99 11.53
C GLU A 44 9.74 8.90 12.71
N SER A 45 9.69 8.52 14.01
CA SER A 45 9.91 9.55 15.06
C SER A 45 10.67 9.14 16.34
N ASP A 46 11.65 9.98 16.70
CA ASP A 46 12.16 10.23 18.07
C ASP A 46 11.31 11.28 18.83
N PHE A 47 9.98 11.31 18.59
CA PHE A 47 8.95 12.21 19.17
C PHE A 47 8.92 13.67 18.66
N LYS A 48 7.81 14.05 18.00
CA LYS A 48 6.87 15.09 18.49
C LYS A 48 5.59 15.30 17.68
N ASN A 49 5.51 14.85 16.42
CA ASN A 49 4.29 14.96 15.63
C ASN A 49 3.77 13.56 15.31
N ASN A 50 2.78 13.13 16.09
CA ASN A 50 2.19 11.79 16.01
C ASN A 50 1.30 11.73 14.76
N PHE A 51 1.91 11.53 13.58
CA PHE A 51 1.20 11.46 12.29
C PHE A 51 0.08 10.42 12.29
N GLY A 52 0.20 9.36 13.11
CA GLY A 52 -0.86 8.41 13.38
C GLY A 52 -2.17 9.07 13.86
N LEU A 53 -2.10 10.16 14.63
CA LEU A 53 -3.25 10.89 15.15
C LEU A 53 -4.05 11.62 14.05
N VAL A 54 -3.42 11.95 12.91
CA VAL A 54 -4.06 12.55 11.72
C VAL A 54 -4.43 11.48 10.69
N MET A 55 -3.55 10.49 10.50
CA MET A 55 -3.77 9.39 9.55
C MET A 55 -4.91 8.47 9.96
N ILE A 56 -5.09 8.18 11.26
CA ILE A 56 -6.18 7.32 11.74
C ILE A 56 -7.56 7.93 11.40
N PRO A 57 -7.87 9.21 11.73
CA PRO A 57 -9.11 9.84 11.31
C PRO A 57 -9.31 9.87 9.79
N LEU A 58 -8.25 10.17 9.02
CA LEU A 58 -8.34 10.25 7.56
C LEU A 58 -8.65 8.87 6.94
N LEU A 59 -8.04 7.80 7.47
CA LEU A 59 -8.29 6.43 7.04
C LEU A 59 -9.67 5.93 7.47
N VAL A 60 -10.16 6.36 8.64
CA VAL A 60 -11.56 6.12 9.06
C VAL A 60 -12.52 6.78 8.07
N ILE A 61 -12.31 8.05 7.72
CA ILE A 61 -13.14 8.78 6.75
C ILE A 61 -13.09 8.11 5.38
N LEU A 62 -11.91 7.76 4.88
CA LEU A 62 -11.74 7.05 3.61
C LEU A 62 -12.46 5.68 3.64
N SER A 63 -12.35 4.95 4.74
CA SER A 63 -13.05 3.67 4.95
C SER A 63 -14.57 3.86 4.95
N LEU A 64 -15.09 4.94 5.56
CA LEU A 64 -16.51 5.29 5.53
C LEU A 64 -16.98 5.62 4.09
N VAL A 65 -16.21 6.40 3.33
CA VAL A 65 -16.52 6.75 1.94
C VAL A 65 -16.53 5.52 1.02
N ILE A 66 -15.55 4.63 1.16
CA ILE A 66 -15.51 3.36 0.40
C ILE A 66 -16.72 2.49 0.76
N THR A 67 -17.07 2.43 2.05
CA THR A 67 -18.21 1.65 2.54
C THR A 67 -19.54 2.18 1.99
N ASP A 68 -19.73 3.49 1.98
CA ASP A 68 -20.92 4.15 1.45
C ASP A 68 -21.07 3.92 -0.06
N LYS A 69 -19.96 4.05 -0.81
CA LYS A 69 -19.93 3.75 -2.25
C LYS A 69 -20.24 2.28 -2.55
N TYR A 70 -19.76 1.36 -1.72
CA TYR A 70 -20.05 -0.07 -1.85
C TYR A 70 -21.52 -0.40 -1.51
N HIS A 71 -22.11 0.30 -0.54
CA HIS A 71 -23.52 0.19 -0.19
C HIS A 71 -24.43 0.60 -1.36
N ASN A 72 -24.10 1.70 -2.04
CA ASN A 72 -24.86 2.17 -3.20
C ASN A 72 -24.78 1.19 -4.39
N ASN A 73 -23.60 0.63 -4.70
CA ASN A 73 -23.44 -0.36 -5.77
C ASN A 73 -24.12 -1.72 -5.50
N LEU A 74 -24.30 -2.11 -4.24
CA LEU A 74 -25.01 -3.35 -3.88
C LEU A 74 -26.53 -3.18 -3.95
N LYS A 75 -27.03 -1.95 -3.81
CA LYS A 75 -28.47 -1.66 -3.93
C LYS A 75 -28.94 -1.76 -5.39
N ASP A 76 -28.07 -1.40 -6.33
CA ASP A 76 -28.35 -1.48 -7.78
C ASP A 76 -28.22 -2.92 -8.35
N ASN A 77 -27.46 -3.81 -7.71
CA ASN A 77 -27.23 -5.17 -8.21
C ASN A 77 -28.18 -6.24 -7.67
N ASN A 78 -29.06 -5.92 -6.72
CA ASN A 78 -30.00 -6.90 -6.13
C ASN A 78 -31.24 -7.20 -7.00
N ASP A 79 -31.40 -6.54 -8.15
CA ASP A 79 -32.53 -6.79 -9.07
C ASP A 79 -32.25 -7.86 -10.14
N ILE A 80 -31.02 -8.38 -10.25
CA ILE A 80 -30.68 -9.35 -11.30
C ILE A 80 -29.71 -10.41 -10.76
N GLN A 81 -30.23 -11.55 -10.30
CA GLN A 81 -29.74 -12.89 -10.64
C GLN A 81 -30.42 -14.00 -9.82
N GLU A 82 -31.24 -14.80 -10.51
CA GLU A 82 -31.67 -16.14 -10.09
C GLU A 82 -30.48 -17.13 -10.12
N GLU A 83 -30.47 -18.03 -9.14
CA GLU A 83 -29.41 -18.99 -8.84
C GLU A 83 -29.32 -20.15 -9.86
N ILE A 84 -28.10 -20.46 -10.33
CA ILE A 84 -27.76 -21.76 -10.95
C ILE A 84 -26.98 -22.59 -9.91
N PRO A 85 -27.31 -23.88 -9.68
CA PRO A 85 -26.64 -24.70 -8.68
C PRO A 85 -25.29 -25.20 -9.20
N VAL A 86 -24.19 -24.76 -8.60
CA VAL A 86 -22.85 -25.26 -8.91
C VAL A 86 -22.47 -26.40 -7.96
N GLU A 87 -22.10 -27.51 -8.58
CA GLU A 87 -21.67 -28.77 -8.00
C GLU A 87 -20.42 -28.64 -7.09
N LYS A 88 -20.34 -29.51 -6.09
CA LYS A 88 -19.39 -29.49 -4.96
C LYS A 88 -17.90 -29.47 -5.37
N SER A 89 -17.32 -28.27 -5.43
CA SER A 89 -15.92 -28.02 -5.07
C SER A 89 -15.88 -27.39 -3.69
N THR A 90 -15.12 -27.95 -2.74
CA THR A 90 -14.97 -27.40 -1.38
C THR A 90 -14.20 -26.08 -1.32
N ARG A 91 -13.68 -25.60 -2.46
CA ARG A 91 -12.95 -24.33 -2.57
C ARG A 91 -13.62 -23.42 -3.60
N PRO A 92 -13.78 -22.12 -3.30
CA PRO A 92 -14.30 -21.18 -4.28
C PRO A 92 -13.37 -21.13 -5.49
N VAL A 93 -13.94 -20.91 -6.67
CA VAL A 93 -13.21 -20.68 -7.92
C VAL A 93 -13.61 -19.30 -8.40
N ILE A 94 -12.64 -18.45 -8.69
CA ILE A 94 -12.89 -17.13 -9.29
C ILE A 94 -12.41 -17.19 -10.73
N GLU A 95 -13.27 -16.80 -11.66
CA GLU A 95 -12.94 -16.69 -13.09
C GLU A 95 -12.71 -15.22 -13.45
N PHE A 96 -11.59 -14.93 -14.10
CA PHE A 96 -11.23 -13.60 -14.57
C PHE A 96 -10.38 -13.73 -15.85
N GLU A 97 -10.74 -13.02 -16.92
CA GLU A 97 -10.07 -13.11 -18.24
C GLU A 97 -9.88 -14.56 -18.72
N ASP A 98 -10.94 -15.37 -18.68
CA ASP A 98 -10.93 -16.79 -19.06
C ASP A 98 -9.95 -17.69 -18.27
N LYS A 99 -9.41 -17.17 -17.15
CA LYS A 99 -8.50 -17.90 -16.25
C LYS A 99 -9.17 -18.22 -14.94
N LYS A 100 -8.80 -19.38 -14.38
CA LYS A 100 -9.32 -19.90 -13.11
C LYS A 100 -8.33 -19.64 -11.99
N TYR A 101 -8.78 -18.89 -10.98
CA TYR A 101 -7.99 -18.55 -9.81
C TYR A 101 -8.43 -19.40 -8.63
N ILE A 102 -7.51 -20.25 -8.17
CA ILE A 102 -7.72 -21.13 -7.02
C ILE A 102 -6.51 -20.98 -6.10
N PHE A 103 -6.72 -20.46 -4.90
CA PHE A 103 -5.61 -20.23 -3.96
C PHE A 103 -5.59 -21.25 -2.81
N SER A 104 -4.40 -21.45 -2.25
CA SER A 104 -4.25 -22.16 -0.98
C SER A 104 -4.50 -21.22 0.19
N PHE A 105 -5.06 -21.71 1.29
CA PHE A 105 -5.22 -20.88 2.50
C PHE A 105 -3.86 -20.41 3.05
N ASN A 106 -2.85 -21.29 3.02
CA ASN A 106 -1.49 -20.96 3.46
C ASN A 106 -0.88 -19.80 2.65
N SER A 107 -1.13 -19.75 1.34
CA SER A 107 -0.63 -18.65 0.50
C SER A 107 -1.37 -17.33 0.75
N LEU A 108 -2.61 -17.37 1.24
CA LEU A 108 -3.34 -16.17 1.68
C LEU A 108 -2.83 -15.67 3.04
N ILE A 109 -2.51 -16.57 3.97
CA ILE A 109 -1.82 -16.21 5.22
C ILE A 109 -0.45 -15.61 4.91
N LEU A 110 0.29 -16.21 3.98
CA LEU A 110 1.58 -15.69 3.55
C LEU A 110 1.46 -14.27 2.98
N LEU A 111 0.40 -13.97 2.23
CA LEU A 111 0.15 -12.60 1.78
C LEU A 111 -0.11 -11.64 2.95
N GLY A 112 -0.96 -12.01 3.91
CA GLY A 112 -1.33 -11.13 5.03
C GLY A 112 -0.21 -10.91 6.05
N VAL A 113 0.53 -11.97 6.39
CA VAL A 113 1.56 -11.95 7.46
C VAL A 113 2.96 -11.90 6.88
N GLY A 114 3.21 -12.61 5.78
CA GLY A 114 4.52 -12.62 5.12
C GLY A 114 4.88 -11.27 4.51
N THR A 115 3.92 -10.53 3.96
CA THR A 115 4.17 -9.19 3.39
C THR A 115 4.79 -8.21 4.38
N PRO A 116 4.19 -7.91 5.56
CA PRO A 116 4.77 -6.97 6.50
C PRO A 116 6.12 -7.46 7.07
N ILE A 117 6.24 -8.75 7.34
CA ILE A 117 7.51 -9.34 7.83
C ILE A 117 8.61 -9.17 6.77
N LEU A 118 8.32 -9.54 5.52
CA LEU A 118 9.28 -9.45 4.45
C LEU A 118 9.65 -8.00 4.13
N ALA A 119 8.67 -7.08 4.15
CA ALA A 119 8.93 -5.65 3.98
C ALA A 119 9.87 -5.11 5.07
N LEU A 120 9.66 -5.50 6.34
CA LEU A 120 10.55 -5.11 7.44
C LEU A 120 11.95 -5.72 7.29
N VAL A 121 12.06 -6.99 6.91
CA VAL A 121 13.36 -7.63 6.69
C VAL A 121 14.14 -6.94 5.57
N ILE A 122 13.48 -6.63 4.45
CA ILE A 122 14.11 -5.90 3.35
C ILE A 122 14.47 -4.49 3.79
N TYR A 123 13.60 -3.80 4.53
CA TYR A 123 13.90 -2.47 5.07
C TYR A 123 15.15 -2.47 5.96
N PHE A 124 15.21 -3.34 6.96
CA PHE A 124 16.38 -3.43 7.84
C PHE A 124 17.65 -3.82 7.07
N PHE A 125 17.54 -4.65 6.03
CA PHE A 125 18.68 -4.95 5.17
C PHE A 125 19.26 -3.68 4.53
N PHE A 126 18.41 -2.76 4.05
CA PHE A 126 18.85 -1.50 3.44
C PHE A 126 19.25 -0.41 4.44
N ASP A 127 18.85 -0.54 5.71
CA ASP A 127 19.21 0.39 6.78
C ASP A 127 20.56 0.05 7.46
N VAL A 128 21.19 -1.07 7.07
CA VAL A 128 22.54 -1.43 7.53
C VAL A 128 23.59 -0.59 6.80
N GLU A 129 24.63 -0.14 7.52
CA GLU A 129 25.71 0.70 7.00
C GLU A 129 26.35 0.16 5.70
N ALA A 130 26.43 -1.17 5.55
CA ALA A 130 26.93 -1.82 4.34
C ALA A 130 26.14 -1.45 3.07
N GLN A 131 24.89 -0.98 3.19
CA GLN A 131 24.04 -0.55 2.10
C GLN A 131 24.05 0.98 1.86
N PHE A 132 24.82 1.74 2.63
CA PHE A 132 24.88 3.21 2.49
C PHE A 132 25.51 3.69 1.18
N TRP A 133 26.10 2.78 0.38
CA TRP A 133 26.43 3.04 -1.02
C TRP A 133 25.20 3.49 -1.83
N LEU A 134 23.99 3.01 -1.49
CA LEU A 134 22.76 3.44 -2.15
C LEU A 134 22.43 4.90 -1.80
N HIS A 135 22.69 5.32 -0.56
CA HIS A 135 22.51 6.70 -0.12
C HIS A 135 23.43 7.62 -0.91
N GLU A 136 24.70 7.23 -1.05
CA GLU A 136 25.69 7.95 -1.84
C GLU A 136 25.22 8.15 -3.29
N VAL A 137 24.74 7.09 -3.95
CA VAL A 137 24.24 7.17 -5.33
C VAL A 137 23.09 8.16 -5.45
N VAL A 138 22.08 8.07 -4.57
CA VAL A 138 20.91 8.95 -4.61
C VAL A 138 21.30 10.40 -4.34
N VAL A 139 22.12 10.65 -3.31
CA VAL A 139 22.57 11.98 -2.91
C VAL A 139 23.37 12.66 -4.03
N LYS A 140 24.36 11.96 -4.59
CA LYS A 140 25.19 12.50 -5.67
C LYS A 140 24.39 12.75 -6.95
N GLN A 141 23.48 11.85 -7.29
CA GLN A 141 22.61 12.04 -8.46
C GLN A 141 21.67 13.23 -8.26
N THR A 142 21.10 13.39 -7.06
CA THR A 142 20.23 14.53 -6.74
C THR A 142 21.00 15.84 -6.88
N VAL A 143 22.19 15.94 -6.29
CA VAL A 143 23.01 17.16 -6.41
C VAL A 143 23.43 17.45 -7.84
N TYR A 144 23.80 16.41 -8.60
CA TYR A 144 24.07 16.57 -10.03
C TYR A 144 22.89 17.20 -10.77
N PHE A 145 21.66 16.71 -10.55
CA PHE A 145 20.47 17.27 -11.19
C PHE A 145 20.08 18.64 -10.64
N LEU A 146 20.26 18.91 -9.35
CA LEU A 146 20.01 20.22 -8.77
C LEU A 146 20.88 21.28 -9.44
N ASN A 147 22.17 21.01 -9.56
CA ASN A 147 23.10 21.95 -10.18
C ASN A 147 22.89 22.03 -11.70
N LEU A 148 22.52 20.93 -12.36
CA LEU A 148 22.25 20.91 -13.79
C LEU A 148 21.00 21.70 -14.19
N PHE A 149 19.91 21.57 -13.44
CA PHE A 149 18.61 22.15 -13.81
C PHE A 149 18.31 23.49 -13.15
N PHE A 150 18.87 23.75 -11.95
CA PHE A 150 18.51 24.92 -11.15
C PHE A 150 19.70 25.82 -10.76
N ASP A 151 20.94 25.46 -11.12
CA ASP A 151 22.15 26.25 -10.88
C ASP A 151 22.33 26.68 -9.40
N MET A 152 22.01 25.76 -8.48
CA MET A 152 21.92 26.05 -7.04
C MET A 152 23.26 25.93 -6.27
N ASP A 153 24.35 25.54 -6.93
CA ASP A 153 25.67 25.26 -6.34
C ASP A 153 25.61 24.40 -5.05
N VAL A 154 24.73 23.40 -5.05
CA VAL A 154 24.56 22.49 -3.92
C VAL A 154 25.75 21.53 -3.88
N SER A 155 26.26 21.26 -2.69
CA SER A 155 27.30 20.27 -2.46
C SER A 155 26.85 19.21 -1.45
N THR A 156 27.63 18.14 -1.31
CA THR A 156 27.31 17.03 -0.41
C THR A 156 28.48 16.73 0.50
N SER A 157 28.22 16.45 1.78
CA SER A 157 29.24 15.94 2.70
C SER A 157 28.85 14.60 3.30
N TYR A 158 29.87 13.79 3.59
CA TYR A 158 29.74 12.55 4.36
C TYR A 158 30.25 12.75 5.79
N ILE A 159 29.45 12.42 6.79
CA ILE A 159 29.78 12.55 8.21
C ILE A 159 29.67 11.17 8.87
N GLN A 160 30.83 10.58 9.18
CA GLN A 160 30.92 9.18 9.61
C GLN A 160 30.31 8.89 11.00
N SER A 161 30.13 9.89 11.85
CA SER A 161 29.62 9.72 13.23
C SER A 161 28.25 10.37 13.47
N ALA A 162 27.58 10.83 12.42
CA ALA A 162 26.27 11.46 12.54
C ALA A 162 25.16 10.41 12.45
N LYS A 163 23.99 10.69 13.05
CA LYS A 163 22.78 9.87 12.87
C LYS A 163 22.43 9.69 11.38
N TYR A 164 22.70 10.71 10.58
CA TYR A 164 22.54 10.72 9.13
C TYR A 164 23.90 10.98 8.47
N HIS A 165 24.37 10.01 7.69
CA HIS A 165 25.74 10.04 7.18
C HIS A 165 25.94 11.00 6.02
N TRP A 166 24.88 11.42 5.33
CA TRP A 166 24.96 12.31 4.18
C TRP A 166 24.15 13.58 4.43
N SER A 167 24.62 14.71 3.90
CA SER A 167 23.88 15.97 3.92
C SER A 167 24.05 16.75 2.62
N PHE A 168 23.02 17.51 2.27
CA PHE A 168 23.05 18.56 1.27
C PHE A 168 23.48 19.86 1.94
N ASN A 169 24.52 20.48 1.40
CA ASN A 169 25.05 21.74 1.89
C ASN A 169 24.80 22.82 0.85
N PHE A 170 24.37 23.97 1.35
CA PHE A 170 24.04 25.15 0.58
C PHE A 170 24.99 26.27 1.01
N ASN A 171 25.37 27.13 0.08
CA ASN A 171 26.10 28.35 0.44
C ASN A 171 25.10 29.40 0.94
N ASP A 172 24.23 29.86 0.03
CA ASP A 172 23.17 30.82 0.30
C ASP A 172 21.86 30.37 -0.36
N ASN A 173 20.73 30.99 0.00
CA ASN A 173 19.46 30.85 -0.69
C ASN A 173 19.37 31.77 -1.92
N ILE A 174 18.26 31.76 -2.65
CA ILE A 174 18.08 32.64 -3.83
C ILE A 174 18.17 34.15 -3.53
N ASN A 175 17.91 34.55 -2.28
CA ASN A 175 17.98 35.93 -1.81
C ASN A 175 19.34 36.30 -1.22
N GLY A 176 20.30 35.36 -1.16
CA GLY A 176 21.61 35.56 -0.55
C GLY A 176 21.63 35.39 0.98
N ASP A 177 20.57 34.85 1.59
CA ASP A 177 20.57 34.52 3.02
C ASP A 177 21.19 33.14 3.27
N PRO A 178 21.92 32.96 4.39
CA PRO A 178 22.52 31.68 4.72
C PRO A 178 21.45 30.60 4.93
N LEU A 179 21.62 29.45 4.28
CA LEU A 179 20.69 28.33 4.33
C LEU A 179 21.32 27.15 5.09
N GLY A 180 20.56 26.52 6.00
CA GLY A 180 21.04 25.37 6.75
C GLY A 180 21.14 24.11 5.90
N SER A 181 22.10 23.23 6.22
CA SER A 181 22.24 21.91 5.58
C SER A 181 21.02 21.03 5.84
N ILE A 182 20.65 20.22 4.85
CA ILE A 182 19.60 19.19 4.97
C ILE A 182 20.26 17.82 5.09
N TYR A 183 19.91 17.07 6.14
CA TYR A 183 20.38 15.71 6.30
C TYR A 183 19.60 14.73 5.43
N PHE A 184 20.30 13.75 4.85
CA PHE A 184 19.73 12.71 4.01
C PHE A 184 19.44 11.46 4.85
N GLU A 185 18.17 11.07 4.86
CA GLU A 185 17.69 9.90 5.61
C GLU A 185 17.51 8.69 4.69
N THR A 186 17.50 7.48 5.26
CA THR A 186 17.19 6.24 4.51
C THR A 186 15.85 6.36 3.77
N PHE A 187 14.87 7.06 4.35
CA PHE A 187 13.57 7.33 3.71
C PHE A 187 13.66 8.19 2.45
N CYS A 188 14.70 9.01 2.29
CA CYS A 188 14.90 9.86 1.10
C CYS A 188 15.21 9.01 -0.15
N THR A 189 15.79 7.81 0.02
CA THR A 189 15.92 6.84 -1.09
C THR A 189 14.55 6.31 -1.58
N GLY A 190 13.53 6.44 -0.71
CA GLY A 190 12.23 5.79 -0.73
C GLY A 190 12.26 4.28 -0.90
N ILE A 191 13.30 3.67 -0.35
CA ILE A 191 13.38 2.22 -0.15
C ILE A 191 12.19 1.67 0.64
N GLN A 192 11.60 2.46 1.56
CA GLN A 192 10.42 2.05 2.32
C GLN A 192 9.26 1.62 1.41
N ALA A 193 8.92 2.43 0.41
CA ALA A 193 7.87 2.10 -0.54
C ALA A 193 8.25 0.86 -1.38
N ILE A 194 9.51 0.81 -1.83
CA ILE A 194 10.04 -0.34 -2.58
C ILE A 194 9.93 -1.63 -1.75
N CYS A 195 10.27 -1.61 -0.47
CA CYS A 195 10.18 -2.77 0.43
C CYS A 195 8.75 -3.26 0.61
N VAL A 196 7.80 -2.34 0.82
CA VAL A 196 6.37 -2.68 0.95
C VAL A 196 5.88 -3.36 -0.33
N PHE A 197 6.14 -2.76 -1.49
CA PHE A 197 5.72 -3.32 -2.76
C PHE A 197 6.46 -4.63 -3.11
N ALA A 198 7.74 -4.75 -2.78
CA ALA A 198 8.49 -5.99 -2.91
C ALA A 198 7.87 -7.10 -2.07
N GLY A 199 7.53 -6.81 -0.81
CA GLY A 199 6.80 -7.72 0.07
C GLY A 199 5.50 -8.20 -0.56
N ILE A 200 4.67 -7.26 -1.03
CA ILE A 200 3.38 -7.57 -1.69
C ILE A 200 3.59 -8.47 -2.91
N ILE A 201 4.50 -8.08 -3.81
CA ILE A 201 4.74 -8.79 -5.08
C ILE A 201 5.25 -10.22 -4.82
N ILE A 202 6.22 -10.36 -3.92
CA ILE A 202 6.81 -11.67 -3.58
C ILE A 202 5.76 -12.57 -2.93
N CYS A 203 5.04 -12.05 -1.91
CA CYS A 203 4.06 -12.81 -1.14
C CYS A 203 2.70 -12.98 -1.84
N THR A 204 2.45 -12.33 -2.97
CA THR A 204 1.23 -12.53 -3.76
C THR A 204 1.02 -14.01 -4.08
N PRO A 205 -0.14 -14.60 -3.74
CA PRO A 205 -0.33 -16.04 -3.88
C PRO A 205 -0.40 -16.47 -5.33
N HIS A 206 0.01 -17.71 -5.57
CA HIS A 206 -0.02 -18.34 -6.88
C HIS A 206 -1.32 -19.14 -7.05
N SER A 207 -1.94 -19.08 -8.24
CA SER A 207 -3.05 -19.97 -8.56
C SER A 207 -2.55 -21.43 -8.60
N LYS A 208 -3.37 -22.36 -8.10
CA LYS A 208 -3.12 -23.80 -8.22
C LYS A 208 -3.38 -24.32 -9.63
N ASP A 209 -4.13 -23.56 -10.43
CA ASP A 209 -4.36 -23.90 -11.82
C ASP A 209 -3.07 -23.72 -12.64
N LYS A 210 -2.65 -24.78 -13.34
CA LYS A 210 -1.37 -24.81 -14.08
C LYS A 210 -1.33 -23.80 -15.21
N SER A 211 -2.47 -23.55 -15.88
CA SER A 211 -2.53 -22.61 -17.00
C SER A 211 -2.35 -21.17 -16.53
N THR A 212 -2.98 -20.82 -15.41
CA THR A 212 -2.94 -19.49 -14.80
C THR A 212 -1.60 -19.21 -14.13
N ASN A 213 -1.00 -20.23 -13.52
CA ASN A 213 0.29 -20.13 -12.82
C ASN A 213 1.51 -20.05 -13.76
N LYS A 214 1.32 -20.29 -15.05
CA LYS A 214 2.41 -20.22 -16.03
C LYS A 214 3.05 -18.83 -16.03
N ASP A 215 4.38 -18.79 -16.03
CA ASP A 215 5.21 -17.58 -16.09
C ASP A 215 5.03 -16.59 -14.91
N ILE A 216 4.41 -17.00 -13.80
CA ILE A 216 4.14 -16.11 -12.67
C ILE A 216 5.40 -15.51 -12.05
N ILE A 217 6.50 -16.26 -12.00
CA ILE A 217 7.78 -15.78 -11.47
C ILE A 217 8.28 -14.63 -12.34
N TRP A 218 8.19 -14.78 -13.66
CA TRP A 218 8.59 -13.74 -14.60
C TRP A 218 7.70 -12.50 -14.48
N ARG A 219 6.38 -12.67 -14.33
CA ARG A 219 5.46 -11.54 -14.09
C ARG A 219 5.81 -10.79 -12.79
N LYS A 220 6.10 -11.52 -11.71
CA LYS A 220 6.56 -10.96 -10.42
C LYS A 220 7.88 -10.22 -10.54
N THR A 221 8.88 -10.83 -11.18
CA THR A 221 10.20 -10.20 -11.38
C THR A 221 10.07 -8.92 -12.22
N LYS A 222 9.30 -8.95 -13.31
CA LYS A 222 9.05 -7.76 -14.13
C LYS A 222 8.37 -6.67 -13.31
N ALA A 223 7.33 -7.02 -12.55
CA ALA A 223 6.63 -6.09 -11.69
C ALA A 223 7.57 -5.45 -10.66
N LEU A 224 8.40 -6.25 -9.99
CA LEU A 224 9.38 -5.79 -9.00
C LEU A 224 10.36 -4.80 -9.61
N ILE A 225 10.98 -5.14 -10.74
CA ILE A 225 11.97 -4.29 -11.41
C ILE A 225 11.33 -2.96 -11.81
N VAL A 226 10.17 -3.01 -12.48
CA VAL A 226 9.52 -1.79 -12.97
C VAL A 226 9.01 -0.94 -11.81
N SER A 227 8.43 -1.52 -10.76
CA SER A 227 7.99 -0.76 -9.59
C SER A 227 9.16 -0.09 -8.88
N SER A 228 10.30 -0.79 -8.72
CA SER A 228 11.49 -0.22 -8.07
C SER A 228 12.07 0.94 -8.87
N ILE A 229 12.14 0.83 -10.20
CA ILE A 229 12.60 1.91 -11.07
C ILE A 229 11.67 3.13 -10.97
N ILE A 230 10.35 2.92 -11.03
CA ILE A 230 9.39 4.02 -10.93
C ILE A 230 9.52 4.73 -9.58
N PHE A 231 9.56 3.98 -8.47
CA PHE A 231 9.73 4.57 -7.15
C PHE A 231 11.04 5.36 -7.03
N TYR A 232 12.14 4.78 -7.50
CA TYR A 232 13.43 5.44 -7.48
C TYR A 232 13.41 6.78 -8.23
N VAL A 233 12.94 6.78 -9.47
CA VAL A 233 12.86 8.00 -10.30
C VAL A 233 11.97 9.05 -9.64
N VAL A 234 10.82 8.62 -9.13
CA VAL A 234 9.88 9.50 -8.43
C VAL A 234 10.49 10.11 -7.18
N ASN A 235 11.25 9.34 -6.40
CA ASN A 235 11.87 9.85 -5.18
C ASN A 235 12.95 10.88 -5.49
N VAL A 236 13.76 10.64 -6.52
CA VAL A 236 14.73 11.64 -7.00
C VAL A 236 14.00 12.91 -7.39
N ILE A 237 12.94 12.84 -8.22
CA ILE A 237 12.14 14.01 -8.61
C ILE A 237 11.53 14.71 -7.38
N ARG A 238 10.98 13.96 -6.43
CA ARG A 238 10.45 14.50 -5.17
C ARG A 238 11.53 15.30 -4.44
N MET A 239 12.73 14.76 -4.30
CA MET A 239 13.83 15.44 -3.63
C MET A 239 14.26 16.71 -4.37
N LEU A 240 14.33 16.68 -5.71
CA LEU A 240 14.65 17.86 -6.51
C LEU A 240 13.68 19.00 -6.23
N ILE A 241 12.37 18.72 -6.29
CA ILE A 241 11.33 19.72 -6.02
C ILE A 241 11.40 20.20 -4.56
N GLN A 242 11.60 19.29 -3.59
CA GLN A 242 11.66 19.66 -2.17
C GLN A 242 12.84 20.59 -1.87
N ILE A 243 14.01 20.28 -2.43
CA ILE A 243 15.24 21.06 -2.21
C ILE A 243 15.17 22.40 -2.96
N GLU A 244 14.64 22.43 -4.18
CA GLU A 244 14.41 23.67 -4.94
C GLU A 244 13.49 24.62 -4.16
N LEU A 245 12.33 24.13 -3.68
CA LEU A 245 11.41 24.97 -2.91
C LEU A 245 12.04 25.45 -1.61
N TYR A 246 12.83 24.61 -0.94
CA TYR A 246 13.55 25.03 0.25
C TYR A 246 14.57 26.14 -0.06
N TYR A 247 15.27 26.03 -1.18
CA TYR A 247 16.19 27.05 -1.68
C TYR A 247 15.50 28.38 -2.06
N LEU A 248 14.25 28.30 -2.52
CA LEU A 248 13.39 29.48 -2.74
C LEU A 248 12.89 30.13 -1.44
N GLY A 249 13.24 29.57 -0.27
CA GLY A 249 12.91 30.13 1.05
C GLY A 249 11.62 29.59 1.67
N TYR A 250 11.02 28.54 1.10
CA TYR A 250 9.87 27.90 1.74
C TYR A 250 10.32 27.09 2.98
N PRO A 251 9.50 27.01 4.05
CA PRO A 251 9.86 26.25 5.25
C PRO A 251 9.95 24.75 4.98
N TRP A 252 11.08 24.13 5.35
CA TRP A 252 11.35 22.70 5.13
C TRP A 252 10.22 21.81 5.64
N ASP A 253 9.74 22.01 6.87
CA ASP A 253 8.70 21.18 7.48
C ASP A 253 7.41 21.13 6.68
N SER A 254 7.05 22.22 6.00
CA SER A 254 5.82 22.30 5.20
C SER A 254 5.97 21.57 3.86
N ILE A 255 7.13 21.69 3.23
CA ILE A 255 7.42 21.09 1.92
C ILE A 255 7.67 19.60 2.07
N HIS A 256 8.47 19.22 3.09
CA HIS A 256 8.87 17.85 3.34
C HIS A 256 7.62 16.97 3.47
N VAL A 257 6.68 17.32 4.35
CA VAL A 257 5.47 16.52 4.58
C VAL A 257 4.55 16.52 3.35
N SER A 258 4.27 17.68 2.77
CA SER A 258 3.24 17.81 1.73
C SER A 258 3.60 17.07 0.45
N ILE A 259 4.86 17.18 0.00
CA ILE A 259 5.33 16.50 -1.21
C ILE A 259 5.54 15.01 -0.93
N SER A 260 5.88 14.63 0.29
CA SER A 260 5.87 13.22 0.70
C SER A 260 4.48 12.61 0.56
N ALA A 261 3.43 13.31 1.00
CA ALA A 261 2.06 12.83 0.87
C ALA A 261 1.64 12.64 -0.59
N ALA A 262 2.13 13.49 -1.51
CA ALA A 262 1.86 13.36 -2.95
C ALA A 262 2.41 12.05 -3.55
N SER A 263 3.42 11.42 -2.93
CA SER A 263 3.92 10.10 -3.37
C SER A 263 2.87 8.98 -3.25
N SER A 264 1.81 9.17 -2.46
CA SER A 264 0.69 8.22 -2.37
C SER A 264 -0.06 8.04 -3.70
N PHE A 265 -0.12 9.06 -4.56
CA PHE A 265 -0.70 8.94 -5.90
C PHE A 265 0.10 7.97 -6.77
N ILE A 266 1.42 7.94 -6.58
CA ILE A 266 2.32 7.06 -7.33
C ILE A 266 2.18 5.62 -6.86
N ALA A 267 2.00 5.42 -5.55
CA ALA A 267 1.63 4.12 -5.02
C ALA A 267 0.32 3.60 -5.64
N ALA A 268 -0.69 4.46 -5.82
CA ALA A 268 -1.95 4.07 -6.48
C ALA A 268 -1.74 3.67 -7.96
N ILE A 269 -0.94 4.42 -8.71
CA ILE A 269 -0.57 4.08 -10.10
C ILE A 269 0.14 2.72 -10.16
N ILE A 270 1.06 2.46 -9.22
CA ILE A 270 1.78 1.19 -9.16
C ILE A 270 0.83 0.04 -8.83
N ILE A 271 -0.14 0.22 -7.94
CA ILE A 271 -1.19 -0.78 -7.70
C ILE A 271 -1.96 -1.11 -8.99
N LEU A 272 -2.30 -0.11 -9.81
CA LEU A 272 -2.95 -0.33 -11.10
C LEU A 272 -2.06 -1.09 -12.08
N LEU A 273 -0.77 -0.77 -12.15
CA LEU A 273 0.21 -1.51 -12.96
C LEU A 273 0.39 -2.94 -12.46
N LEU A 274 0.38 -3.15 -11.15
CA LEU A 274 0.41 -4.47 -10.54
C LEU A 274 -0.81 -5.29 -10.90
N HIS A 275 -2.01 -4.70 -10.93
CA HIS A 275 -3.21 -5.41 -11.36
C HIS A 275 -3.08 -5.94 -12.79
N LYS A 276 -2.42 -5.17 -13.68
CA LYS A 276 -2.15 -5.59 -15.07
C LYS A 276 -1.15 -6.75 -15.18
N TRP A 277 -0.13 -6.82 -14.34
CA TRP A 277 0.92 -7.85 -14.43
C TRP A 277 0.68 -9.06 -13.51
N ILE A 278 0.08 -8.83 -12.35
CA ILE A 278 -0.16 -9.82 -11.30
C ILE A 278 -1.60 -9.64 -10.79
N PRO A 279 -2.62 -9.96 -11.62
CA PRO A 279 -4.02 -9.88 -11.22
C PRO A 279 -4.33 -10.75 -9.99
N GLU A 280 -3.51 -11.78 -9.72
CA GLU A 280 -3.58 -12.63 -8.54
C GLU A 280 -3.60 -11.83 -7.24
N PHE A 281 -2.96 -10.67 -7.16
CA PHE A 281 -2.97 -9.83 -5.97
C PHE A 281 -4.41 -9.41 -5.62
N ILE A 282 -5.11 -8.73 -6.53
CA ILE A 282 -6.49 -8.27 -6.32
C ILE A 282 -7.43 -9.46 -6.18
N ILE A 283 -7.28 -10.49 -7.02
CA ILE A 283 -8.16 -11.66 -7.00
C ILE A 283 -8.00 -12.43 -5.68
N SER A 284 -6.82 -12.46 -5.07
CA SER A 284 -6.61 -13.10 -3.77
C SER A 284 -7.30 -12.37 -2.61
N ILE A 285 -7.41 -11.04 -2.68
CA ILE A 285 -8.17 -10.24 -1.71
C ILE A 285 -9.65 -10.58 -1.84
N ILE A 286 -10.18 -10.60 -3.07
CA ILE A 286 -11.57 -10.98 -3.36
C ILE A 286 -11.83 -12.41 -2.87
N TYR A 287 -10.94 -13.35 -3.18
CA TYR A 287 -11.03 -14.75 -2.76
C TYR A 287 -11.07 -14.92 -1.25
N THR A 288 -10.26 -14.14 -0.52
CA THR A 288 -10.25 -14.13 0.94
C THR A 288 -11.59 -13.64 1.48
N GLY A 289 -12.15 -12.57 0.92
CA GLY A 289 -13.49 -12.08 1.25
C GLY A 289 -14.57 -13.14 1.04
N THR A 290 -14.53 -13.86 -0.09
CA THR A 290 -15.46 -14.95 -0.40
C THR A 290 -15.36 -16.10 0.59
N LEU A 291 -14.15 -16.51 0.98
CA LEU A 291 -13.94 -17.55 1.99
C LEU A 291 -14.52 -17.16 3.36
N ILE A 292 -14.28 -15.93 3.80
CA ILE A 292 -14.80 -15.42 5.07
C ILE A 292 -16.33 -15.40 5.05
N SER A 293 -16.92 -14.86 3.96
CA SER A 293 -18.37 -14.83 3.77
C SER A 293 -19.00 -16.23 3.81
N ASN A 294 -18.39 -17.22 3.15
CA ASN A 294 -18.87 -18.59 3.15
C ASN A 294 -18.79 -19.26 4.53
N LYS A 295 -17.70 -19.05 5.29
CA LYS A 295 -17.60 -19.56 6.67
C LYS A 295 -18.66 -18.95 7.58
N ILE A 296 -18.92 -17.65 7.46
CA ILE A 296 -19.96 -16.95 8.23
C ILE A 296 -21.35 -17.49 7.87
N LYS A 297 -21.61 -17.80 6.58
CA LYS A 297 -22.87 -18.42 6.15
C LYS A 297 -23.07 -19.82 6.75
N LEU A 298 -22.02 -20.64 6.84
CA LEU A 298 -22.08 -21.99 7.41
C LEU A 298 -22.34 -21.98 8.92
N LEU A 299 -21.70 -21.08 9.67
CA LEU A 299 -21.94 -20.90 11.11
C LEU A 299 -23.37 -20.43 11.45
N ARG A 300 -24.11 -19.94 10.44
CA ARG A 300 -25.48 -19.44 10.58
C ARG A 300 -26.55 -20.45 10.14
N LYS A 301 -26.17 -21.60 9.57
CA LYS A 301 -27.16 -22.66 9.33
C LYS A 301 -27.53 -23.26 10.69
N PRO A 302 -28.81 -23.30 11.08
CA PRO A 302 -29.20 -24.03 12.28
C PRO A 302 -28.73 -25.47 12.12
N LYS A 303 -28.20 -26.06 13.20
CA LYS A 303 -28.01 -27.52 13.24
C LYS A 303 -29.41 -28.10 13.05
N GLU A 304 -29.66 -28.72 11.90
CA GLU A 304 -30.76 -29.65 11.78
C GLU A 304 -30.36 -30.85 12.65
N GLU A 305 -30.98 -30.95 13.82
CA GLU A 305 -30.99 -32.13 14.68
C GLU A 305 -31.97 -33.17 14.12
#